data_AF-B6B3A2-F1
#
_entry.id   AF-B6B3A2-F1
#
_cell.length_a   1.000
_cell.length_b   1.000
_cell.length_c   1.000
_cell.angle_alpha   90.00
_cell.angle_beta   90.00
_cell.angle_gamma   90.00
#
_symmetry.space_group_name_H-M   'P 1'
#
loop_
_entity.id
_entity.type
_entity.pdbx_description
1 polymer ?
#
loop_
_entity_poly.entity_id
_entity_poly.type
_entity_poly.pdbx_seq_one_letter_code
_entity_poly.pdbx_strand_id
1 'polypeptide(L)' 'MSWTTFLNDTMGRIGALQKETPEMFAGFNAMSKAAKKNGALDEKTKEFIALGIGISTRCYSCIGFHVKSLVRL' A
#
# COMPACT_ATOMS: atom_id res chain seq x y z
N MET A 1 6.57 19.56 6.59
CA MET A 1 6.70 18.14 6.97
C MET A 1 6.86 17.35 5.67
N SER A 2 7.92 16.55 5.50
CA SER A 2 8.10 15.76 4.28
C SER A 2 7.13 14.58 4.28
N TRP A 3 6.48 14.30 3.15
CA TRP A 3 5.59 13.15 2.99
C TRP A 3 6.32 11.81 3.25
N THR A 4 7.64 11.78 3.06
CA THR A 4 8.48 10.62 3.37
C THR A 4 8.54 10.33 4.86
N THR A 5 8.62 11.37 5.72
CA THR A 5 8.55 11.22 7.17
C THR A 5 7.21 10.64 7.59
N PHE A 6 6.11 11.18 7.06
CA PHE A 6 4.76 10.68 7.34
C PHE A 6 4.58 9.19 6.98
N LEU A 7 5.13 8.75 5.85
CA LEU A 7 5.07 7.33 5.47
C LEU A 7 5.95 6.45 6.37
N ASN A 8 7.12 6.92 6.78
CA ASN A 8 7.99 6.17 7.70
C ASN A 8 7.31 5.99 9.07
N ASP A 9 6.70 7.04 9.62
CA ASP A 9 5.94 6.95 10.88
C ASP A 9 4.74 6.01 10.75
N THR A 10 4.07 6.04 9.60
CA THR A 10 2.97 5.11 9.29
C THR A 10 3.45 3.66 9.25
N MET A 11 4.59 3.39 8.61
CA MET A 11 5.20 2.05 8.62
C MET A 11 5.59 1.59 10.03
N GLY A 12 6.05 2.49 10.89
CA GLY A 12 6.33 2.18 12.30
C GLY A 12 5.09 1.69 13.05
N ARG A 13 3.95 2.38 12.87
CA ARG A 13 2.66 1.99 13.48
C ARG A 13 2.12 0.67 12.92
N ILE A 14 2.22 0.47 11.61
CA ILE A 14 1.84 -0.80 10.95
C ILE A 14 2.70 -1.95 11.50
N GLY A 15 4.01 -1.72 11.65
CA GLY A 15 4.94 -2.72 12.19
C GLY A 15 4.65 -3.08 13.65
N ALA A 16 4.21 -2.13 14.47
CA ALA A 16 3.73 -2.41 15.82
C ALA A 16 2.47 -3.29 15.79
N LEU A 17 1.47 -2.95 14.98
CA LEU A 17 0.24 -3.74 14.85
C LEU A 17 0.52 -5.15 14.31
N GLN A 18 1.44 -5.29 13.36
CA GLN A 18 1.84 -6.58 12.80
C GLN A 18 2.42 -7.53 13.84
N LYS A 19 3.16 -7.01 14.83
CA LYS A 19 3.69 -7.83 15.94
C LYS A 19 2.58 -8.39 16.82
N GLU A 20 1.51 -7.63 17.03
CA GLU A 20 0.35 -8.04 17.83
C GLU A 20 -0.59 -8.97 17.07
N THR A 21 -0.61 -8.92 15.73
CA THR A 21 -1.59 -9.62 14.88
C THR A 21 -0.96 -10.33 13.67
N PRO A 22 0.01 -11.24 13.88
CA PRO A 22 0.82 -11.80 12.81
C PRO A 22 0.02 -12.58 11.76
N GLU A 23 -0.98 -13.37 12.18
CA GLU A 23 -1.80 -14.18 11.26
C GLU A 23 -2.68 -13.32 10.35
N MET A 24 -3.28 -12.26 10.90
CA MET A 24 -4.07 -11.29 10.12
C MET A 24 -3.19 -10.63 9.04
N PHE A 25 -1.97 -10.22 9.40
CA PHE A 25 -1.04 -9.63 8.44
C PHE A 25 -0.57 -10.64 7.39
N ALA A 26 -0.37 -11.91 7.76
CA ALA A 26 -0.05 -12.95 6.79
C ALA A 26 -1.15 -13.08 5.73
N GLY A 27 -2.42 -13.12 6.16
CA GLY A 27 -3.58 -13.14 5.25
C GLY A 27 -3.66 -11.89 4.37
N PHE A 28 -3.50 -10.70 4.96
CA PHE A 28 -3.50 -9.44 4.22
C PHE A 28 -2.40 -9.39 3.16
N ASN A 29 -1.18 -9.82 3.51
CA ASN A 29 -0.04 -9.83 2.59
C ASN A 29 -0.26 -10.82 1.43
N ALA A 30 -0.82 -12.00 1.70
CA ALA A 30 -1.16 -12.97 0.67
C ALA A 30 -2.17 -12.38 -0.34
N MET A 31 -3.25 -11.76 0.16
CA MET A 31 -4.24 -11.08 -0.67
C MET A 31 -3.62 -9.92 -1.47
N SER A 32 -2.84 -9.05 -0.82
CA SER A 32 -2.21 -7.89 -1.47
C SER A 32 -1.26 -8.30 -2.60
N LYS A 33 -0.47 -9.37 -2.39
CA LYS A 33 0.42 -9.92 -3.42
C LYS A 33 -0.37 -10.48 -4.61
N ALA A 34 -1.44 -11.21 -4.35
CA ALA A 34 -2.28 -11.76 -5.41
C ALA A 34 -2.97 -10.65 -6.24
N ALA A 35 -3.49 -9.62 -5.57
CA ALA A 35 -4.17 -8.50 -6.23
C ALA A 35 -3.27 -7.77 -7.24
N LYS A 36 -1.98 -7.56 -6.91
CA LYS A 36 -1.02 -6.82 -7.75
C LYS A 36 -0.34 -7.62 -8.85
N LYS A 37 -0.44 -8.96 -8.85
CA LYS A 37 0.20 -9.82 -9.86
C LYS A 37 -0.27 -9.46 -11.28
N ASN A 38 0.64 -9.44 -12.24
CA ASN A 38 0.29 -9.28 -13.66
C ASN A 38 -0.75 -10.32 -14.12
N GLY A 39 -1.66 -9.90 -14.99
CA GLY A 39 -2.70 -10.73 -15.59
C GLY A 39 -3.36 -9.97 -16.75
N ALA A 40 -4.70 -9.93 -16.78
CA ALA A 40 -5.43 -9.11 -17.75
C ALA A 40 -5.06 -7.61 -17.67
N LEU A 41 -4.61 -7.14 -16.50
CA LEU A 41 -4.00 -5.83 -16.28
C LEU A 41 -2.60 -6.02 -15.70
N ASP A 42 -1.67 -5.16 -16.09
CA ASP A 42 -0.32 -5.12 -15.54
C ASP A 42 -0.31 -4.47 -14.13
N GLU A 43 0.79 -4.66 -13.40
CA GLU A 43 0.98 -4.14 -12.03
C GLU A 43 0.86 -2.60 -12.02
N LYS A 44 1.39 -1.92 -13.03
CA LYS A 44 1.34 -0.45 -13.13
C LYS A 44 -0.08 0.07 -13.25
N THR A 45 -0.91 -0.55 -14.09
CA THR A 45 -2.33 -0.18 -14.25
C THR A 45 -3.10 -0.43 -12.95
N LYS A 46 -2.84 -1.54 -12.28
CA LYS A 46 -3.46 -1.86 -10.98
C LYS A 46 -3.05 -0.86 -9.90
N GLU A 47 -1.81 -0.41 -9.87
CA GLU A 47 -1.34 0.63 -8.94
C GLU A 47 -1.98 1.99 -9.21
N PHE A 48 -2.24 2.37 -10.47
CA PHE A 48 -3.02 3.58 -10.77
C PHE A 48 -4.47 3.48 -10.30
N ILE A 49 -5.11 2.31 -10.45
CA ILE A 49 -6.45 2.06 -9.88
C ILE A 49 -6.41 2.22 -8.36
N ALA A 50 -5.43 1.62 -7.69
CA ALA A 50 -5.28 1.72 -6.24
C ALA A 50 -5.01 3.16 -5.77
N LEU A 51 -4.21 3.94 -6.51
CA LEU A 51 -4.04 5.38 -6.27
C LEU A 51 -5.37 6.14 -6.40
N GLY A 52 -6.16 5.86 -7.44
CA GLY A 52 -7.50 6.43 -7.61
C GLY A 52 -8.42 6.14 -6.41
N ILE A 53 -8.40 4.90 -5.90
CA ILE A 53 -9.12 4.52 -4.67
C ILE A 53 -8.62 5.34 -3.48
N GLY A 54 -7.30 5.45 -3.30
CA GLY A 54 -6.70 6.26 -2.22
C GLY A 54 -7.11 7.73 -2.25
N ILE A 55 -7.21 8.32 -3.45
CA ILE A 55 -7.70 9.69 -3.64
C ILE A 55 -9.19 9.78 -3.30
N SER A 56 -10.02 8.88 -3.83
CA SER A 56 -11.47 8.89 -3.62
C SER A 56 -11.87 8.73 -2.15
N THR A 57 -11.09 7.97 -1.39
CA THR A 57 -11.28 7.72 0.04
C THR A 57 -10.53 8.72 0.93
N ARG A 58 -9.80 9.67 0.34
CA ARG A 58 -8.98 10.68 1.04
C ARG A 58 -7.98 10.05 2.02
N CYS A 59 -7.45 8.88 1.67
CA CYS A 59 -6.49 8.15 2.48
C CYS A 59 -5.05 8.60 2.15
N TYR A 60 -4.50 9.53 2.94
CA TYR A 60 -3.15 10.07 2.71
C TYR A 60 -2.03 9.01 2.67
N SER A 61 -2.10 8.02 3.57
CA SER A 61 -1.14 6.91 3.58
C SER A 61 -1.26 6.07 2.31
N CYS A 62 -2.48 5.75 1.88
CA CYS A 62 -2.73 5.02 0.64
C CYS A 62 -2.17 5.78 -0.58
N ILE A 63 -2.45 7.08 -0.68
CA ILE A 63 -1.90 7.94 -1.75
C ILE A 63 -0.38 7.87 -1.76
N GLY A 64 0.27 8.07 -0.60
CA GLY A 64 1.73 8.05 -0.53
C GLY A 64 2.35 6.68 -0.84
N PHE A 65 1.75 5.58 -0.37
CA PHE A 65 2.25 4.23 -0.65
C PHE A 65 2.11 3.86 -2.13
N HIS A 66 0.98 4.15 -2.76
CA HIS A 66 0.76 3.84 -4.17
C HIS A 66 1.61 4.74 -5.09
N VAL A 67 1.78 6.02 -4.77
CA VAL A 67 2.74 6.89 -5.50
C VAL A 67 4.17 6.35 -5.36
N LYS A 68 4.60 5.94 -4.15
CA LYS A 68 5.92 5.33 -3.95
C LYS A 68 6.10 4.04 -4.75
N SER A 69 5.06 3.22 -4.87
CA SER A 69 5.06 2.01 -5.70
C SER A 69 5.23 2.35 -7.17
N LEU A 70 4.44 3.31 -7.67
CA LEU A 70 4.47 3.78 -9.06
C LEU A 70 5.82 4.39 -9.47
N VAL A 71 6.52 5.09 -8.56
CA VAL A 71 7.87 5.63 -8.84
C VAL A 71 8.93 4.52 -8.97
N ARG A 72 8.71 3.37 -8.34
CA ARG A 72 9.62 2.21 -8.37
C ARG A 72 9.43 1.34 -9.63
N LEU A 73 8.21 1.29 -10.17
CA LEU A 73 7.80 0.47 -11.32
C LEU A 73 8.17 1.11 -12.66
#